data_AF-A0A9E4EYB7-F1
#
_entry.id   AF-A0A9E4EYB7-F1
#
_cell.length_a   1.000
_cell.length_b   1.000
_cell.length_c   1.000
_cell.angle_alpha   90.00
_cell.angle_beta   90.00
_cell.angle_gamma   90.00
#
_symmetry.space_group_name_H-M   'P 1'
#
loop_
_entity.id
_entity.type
_entity.pdbx_description
1 polymer ?
#
loop_
_entity_poly.entity_id
_entity_poly.type
_entity_poly.pdbx_seq_one_letter_code
_entity_poly.pdbx_strand_id
1 'polypeptide(L)'
;DPDAQGVEAEIARSGFSVTMIGSAPSELQDGVMMCHPDAEIRDAGAARLRSLIDAGEKLGALGVNIGRFRGTCIPGEMWETSNGWMRDAMRAGADYAAARGMKIYIEPYNRYETNFINTVRQGMEYVKEENHAGLALMIDSCWMNSEDASIPGAIFAARDWIEYVHVADSTRGYPGSAHIHFGDFIRALREIGYEGVLSVQIDQKPAFRVAAERSIRLLRCYL
;
A
#
# COMPACT_ATOMS: atom_id res chain seq x y z
N ASP A 1 -3.32 -24.07 -2.76
CA ASP A 1 -3.33 -23.10 -3.86
C ASP A 1 -4.74 -22.54 -3.95
N PRO A 2 -4.97 -21.25 -3.66
CA PRO A 2 -6.25 -20.63 -4.02
C PRO A 2 -6.45 -20.78 -5.52
N ASP A 3 -7.70 -20.86 -5.98
CA ASP A 3 -8.07 -21.15 -7.37
C ASP A 3 -7.64 -20.01 -8.33
N ALA A 4 -6.35 -19.95 -8.66
CA ALA A 4 -5.78 -18.92 -9.52
C ALA A 4 -6.41 -18.94 -10.91
N GLN A 5 -6.69 -20.13 -11.44
CA GLN A 5 -7.41 -20.30 -12.71
C GLN A 5 -8.83 -19.75 -12.64
N GLY A 6 -9.54 -19.98 -11.53
CA GLY A 6 -10.85 -19.40 -11.26
C GLY A 6 -10.81 -17.88 -11.18
N VAL A 7 -9.82 -17.31 -10.48
CA VAL A 7 -9.63 -15.85 -10.40
C VAL A 7 -9.35 -15.25 -11.78
N GLU A 8 -8.45 -15.82 -12.56
CA GLU A 8 -8.17 -15.40 -13.94
C GLU A 8 -9.42 -15.46 -14.82
N ALA A 9 -10.17 -16.56 -14.73
CA ALA A 9 -11.37 -16.74 -15.53
C ALA A 9 -12.49 -15.77 -15.13
N GLU A 10 -12.55 -15.34 -13.87
CA GLU A 10 -13.49 -14.32 -13.41
C GLU A 10 -13.08 -12.92 -13.87
N ILE A 11 -11.79 -12.58 -13.77
CA ILE A 11 -11.24 -11.30 -14.28
C ILE A 11 -11.59 -11.17 -15.77
N ALA A 12 -11.30 -12.20 -16.57
CA ALA A 12 -11.58 -12.22 -18.01
C ALA A 12 -13.07 -12.04 -18.35
N ARG A 13 -13.97 -12.55 -17.49
CA ARG A 13 -15.43 -12.42 -17.68
C ARG A 13 -15.98 -11.08 -17.21
N SER A 14 -15.34 -10.45 -16.24
CA SER A 14 -15.86 -9.26 -15.55
C SER A 14 -15.63 -7.95 -16.31
N GLY A 15 -14.63 -7.90 -17.20
CA GLY A 15 -14.19 -6.66 -17.85
C GLY A 15 -13.40 -5.72 -16.94
N PHE A 16 -13.07 -6.15 -15.71
CA PHE A 16 -12.17 -5.43 -14.80
C PHE A 16 -10.72 -5.91 -14.97
N SER A 17 -9.79 -5.05 -14.57
CA SER A 17 -8.37 -5.39 -14.40
C SER A 17 -8.01 -5.41 -12.92
N VAL A 18 -6.99 -6.20 -12.57
CA VAL A 18 -6.39 -6.17 -11.23
C VAL A 18 -5.38 -5.04 -11.19
N THR A 19 -5.45 -4.16 -10.18
CA THR A 19 -4.52 -3.04 -10.06
C THR A 19 -3.38 -3.31 -9.09
N MET A 20 -3.63 -4.06 -8.01
CA MET A 20 -2.68 -4.26 -6.91
C MET A 20 -2.95 -5.59 -6.19
N ILE A 21 -1.89 -6.24 -5.70
CA ILE A 21 -2.00 -7.37 -4.77
C ILE A 21 -1.83 -6.88 -3.33
N GLY A 22 -2.81 -7.23 -2.49
CA GLY A 22 -2.83 -6.94 -1.06
C GLY A 22 -1.91 -7.85 -0.26
N SER A 23 -1.02 -7.31 0.57
CA SER A 23 -0.08 -8.14 1.37
C SER A 23 -0.46 -8.37 2.84
N ALA A 24 -1.40 -7.59 3.39
CA ALA A 24 -1.72 -7.57 4.82
C ALA A 24 -2.01 -8.94 5.48
N PRO A 25 -2.69 -9.92 4.82
CA PRO A 25 -2.91 -11.24 5.39
C PRO A 25 -1.63 -12.00 5.77
N SER A 26 -0.49 -11.67 5.12
CA SER A 26 0.77 -12.38 5.34
C SER A 26 1.29 -12.27 6.76
N GLU A 27 1.14 -11.11 7.40
CA GLU A 27 1.47 -10.97 8.81
C GLU A 27 0.26 -11.35 9.69
N LEU A 28 -0.96 -10.92 9.32
CA LEU A 28 -2.15 -11.09 10.16
C LEU A 28 -2.59 -12.55 10.35
N GLN A 29 -2.44 -13.38 9.33
CA GLN A 29 -2.93 -14.75 9.30
C GLN A 29 -1.77 -15.75 9.43
N ASP A 30 -0.63 -15.46 8.78
CA ASP A 30 0.48 -16.41 8.69
C ASP A 30 1.69 -16.02 9.56
N GLY A 31 1.69 -14.85 10.18
CA GLY A 31 2.73 -14.42 11.12
C GLY A 31 4.10 -14.15 10.49
N VAL A 32 4.18 -14.04 9.16
CA VAL A 32 5.46 -13.79 8.45
C VAL A 32 5.67 -12.30 8.20
N MET A 33 6.91 -11.82 8.35
CA MET A 33 7.29 -10.41 8.20
C MET A 33 8.80 -10.26 7.97
N MET A 34 9.27 -9.07 7.58
CA MET A 34 10.63 -8.86 7.07
C MET A 34 11.66 -8.45 8.13
N CYS A 35 11.23 -7.88 9.26
CA CYS A 35 12.14 -7.39 10.32
C CYS A 35 12.12 -8.22 11.62
N HIS A 36 11.60 -9.45 11.58
CA HIS A 36 11.50 -10.31 12.76
C HIS A 36 12.90 -10.73 13.27
N PRO A 37 13.16 -10.91 14.59
CA PRO A 37 14.45 -11.39 15.09
C PRO A 37 14.81 -12.82 14.65
N ASP A 38 13.80 -13.67 14.50
CA ASP A 38 13.95 -15.03 13.94
C ASP A 38 14.18 -14.99 12.42
N ALA A 39 15.27 -15.60 11.96
CA ALA A 39 15.63 -15.67 10.55
C ALA A 39 14.63 -16.49 9.73
N GLU A 40 14.05 -17.56 10.29
CA GLU A 40 13.10 -18.40 9.55
C GLU A 40 11.83 -17.61 9.20
N ILE A 41 11.37 -16.76 10.11
CA ILE A 41 10.22 -15.87 9.87
C ILE A 41 10.55 -14.81 8.82
N ARG A 42 11.78 -14.26 8.83
CA ARG A 42 12.23 -13.30 7.80
C ARG A 42 12.34 -13.96 6.43
N ASP A 43 12.91 -15.15 6.35
CA ASP A 43 13.07 -15.89 5.11
C ASP A 43 11.71 -16.28 4.53
N ALA A 44 10.76 -16.68 5.39
CA ALA A 44 9.37 -16.91 5.00
C ALA A 44 8.67 -15.63 4.53
N GLY A 45 8.92 -14.49 5.18
CA GLY A 45 8.45 -13.17 4.74
C GLY A 45 8.99 -12.79 3.36
N ALA A 46 10.30 -12.95 3.13
CA ALA A 46 10.90 -12.69 1.81
C ALA A 46 10.36 -13.64 0.73
N ALA A 47 10.17 -14.92 1.05
CA ALA A 47 9.54 -15.88 0.15
C ALA A 47 8.09 -15.51 -0.17
N ARG A 48 7.33 -15.06 0.84
CA ARG A 48 5.96 -14.57 0.66
C ARG A 48 5.90 -13.36 -0.25
N LEU A 49 6.80 -12.39 -0.08
CA LEU A 49 6.87 -11.22 -0.96
C LEU A 49 7.07 -11.64 -2.42
N ARG A 50 8.01 -12.55 -2.69
CA ARG A 50 8.23 -13.10 -4.05
C ARG A 50 6.97 -13.77 -4.60
N SER A 51 6.29 -14.59 -3.79
CA SER A 51 5.04 -15.23 -4.19
C SER A 51 3.91 -14.23 -4.51
N LEU A 52 3.81 -13.12 -3.77
CA LEU A 52 2.83 -12.07 -4.05
C LEU A 52 3.17 -11.33 -5.35
N ILE A 53 4.45 -11.13 -5.63
CA ILE A 53 4.92 -10.54 -6.90
C ILE A 53 4.59 -11.49 -8.06
N ASP A 54 4.93 -12.78 -7.96
CA ASP A 54 4.60 -13.76 -9.00
C ASP A 54 3.09 -13.85 -9.26
N ALA A 55 2.26 -13.77 -8.21
CA ALA A 55 0.81 -13.72 -8.34
C ALA A 55 0.34 -12.44 -9.04
N GLY A 56 0.91 -11.28 -8.69
CA GLY A 56 0.56 -10.02 -9.33
C GLY A 56 0.99 -9.96 -10.80
N GLU A 57 2.16 -10.49 -11.16
CA GLU A 57 2.62 -10.60 -12.54
C GLU A 57 1.62 -11.41 -13.36
N LYS A 58 1.26 -12.59 -12.84
CA LYS A 58 0.30 -13.50 -13.47
C LYS A 58 -1.09 -12.89 -13.65
N LEU A 59 -1.53 -12.03 -12.72
CA LEU A 59 -2.82 -11.35 -12.77
C LEU A 59 -2.79 -9.99 -13.49
N GLY A 60 -1.62 -9.56 -13.98
CA GLY A 60 -1.44 -8.27 -14.65
C GLY A 60 -1.58 -7.05 -13.73
N ALA A 61 -1.29 -7.20 -12.43
CA ALA A 61 -1.29 -6.12 -11.46
C ALA A 61 -0.09 -5.18 -11.66
N LEU A 62 -0.23 -3.92 -11.21
CA LEU A 62 0.88 -2.95 -11.23
C LEU A 62 1.97 -3.32 -10.21
N GLY A 63 1.59 -4.00 -9.13
CA GLY A 63 2.50 -4.28 -8.04
C GLY A 63 1.87 -4.97 -6.84
N VAL A 64 2.64 -4.96 -5.75
CA VAL A 64 2.24 -5.43 -4.41
C VAL A 64 2.33 -4.26 -3.45
N ASN A 65 1.30 -4.02 -2.64
CA ASN A 65 1.37 -3.00 -1.58
C ASN A 65 2.10 -3.57 -0.36
N ILE A 66 2.93 -2.76 0.30
CA ILE A 66 3.60 -3.13 1.54
C ILE A 66 3.22 -2.11 2.61
N GLY A 67 2.11 -2.42 3.29
CA GLY A 67 1.64 -1.75 4.50
C GLY A 67 2.12 -2.51 5.74
N ARG A 68 1.21 -3.12 6.48
CA ARG A 68 1.51 -3.82 7.73
C ARG A 68 2.45 -5.04 7.60
N PHE A 69 2.40 -5.78 6.48
CA PHE A 69 3.18 -7.01 6.25
C PHE A 69 4.69 -6.86 6.52
N ARG A 70 5.23 -5.66 6.34
CA ARG A 70 6.64 -5.37 6.64
C ARG A 70 7.01 -5.74 8.09
N GLY A 71 6.10 -5.50 9.05
CA GLY A 71 6.30 -5.72 10.48
C GLY A 71 6.71 -4.45 11.23
N THR A 72 7.06 -4.61 12.50
CA THR A 72 7.55 -3.56 13.39
C THR A 72 9.01 -3.83 13.76
N CYS A 73 9.90 -2.86 13.49
CA CYS A 73 11.31 -2.95 13.85
C CYS A 73 11.47 -2.95 15.38
N ILE A 74 12.47 -3.67 15.88
CA ILE A 74 12.71 -3.85 17.31
C ILE A 74 13.26 -2.54 17.89
N PRO A 75 12.61 -1.90 18.87
CA PRO A 75 13.10 -0.64 19.44
C PRO A 75 14.43 -0.79 20.21
N GLY A 76 15.08 0.34 20.48
CA GLY A 76 16.32 0.40 21.26
C GLY A 76 17.54 0.00 20.44
N GLU A 77 18.49 -0.71 21.06
CA GLU A 77 19.78 -1.08 20.44
C GLU A 77 19.62 -1.97 19.20
N MET A 78 18.50 -2.69 19.08
CA MET A 78 18.19 -3.56 17.96
C MET A 78 17.51 -2.86 16.78
N TRP A 79 17.26 -1.55 16.88
CA TRP A 79 16.57 -0.81 15.82
C TRP A 79 17.35 -0.88 14.51
N GLU A 80 18.65 -0.55 14.54
CA GLU A 80 19.48 -0.52 13.33
C GLU A 80 19.54 -1.88 12.65
N THR A 81 19.68 -2.94 13.45
CA THR A 81 19.73 -4.32 12.95
C THR A 81 18.41 -4.74 12.30
N SER A 82 17.27 -4.49 12.96
CA SER A 82 15.95 -4.89 12.44
C SER A 82 15.48 -4.04 11.25
N ASN A 83 15.82 -2.75 11.26
CA ASN A 83 15.67 -1.84 10.11
C ASN A 83 16.57 -2.27 8.94
N GLY A 84 17.80 -2.73 9.20
CA GLY A 84 18.69 -3.28 8.18
C GLY A 84 18.06 -4.48 7.46
N TRP A 85 17.54 -5.46 8.21
CA TRP A 85 16.82 -6.59 7.62
C TRP A 85 15.62 -6.18 6.76
N MET A 86 14.86 -5.19 7.23
CA MET A 86 13.75 -4.62 6.46
C MET A 86 14.20 -4.06 5.12
N ARG A 87 15.24 -3.22 5.14
CA ARG A 87 15.76 -2.55 3.93
C ARG A 87 16.36 -3.57 2.96
N ASP A 88 17.10 -4.55 3.45
CA ASP A 88 17.65 -5.64 2.62
C ASP A 88 16.52 -6.44 1.94
N ALA A 89 15.47 -6.80 2.70
CA ALA A 89 14.32 -7.52 2.16
C ALA A 89 13.55 -6.68 1.11
N MET A 90 13.33 -5.39 1.38
CA MET A 90 12.69 -4.47 0.45
C MET A 90 13.50 -4.28 -0.83
N ARG A 91 14.83 -4.13 -0.73
CA ARG A 91 15.73 -4.00 -1.89
C ARG A 91 15.74 -5.26 -2.73
N ALA A 92 15.94 -6.43 -2.12
CA ALA A 92 15.90 -7.71 -2.83
C ALA A 92 14.52 -7.99 -3.47
N GLY A 93 13.44 -7.60 -2.78
CA GLY A 93 12.08 -7.66 -3.33
C GLY A 93 11.88 -6.70 -4.52
N ALA A 94 12.43 -5.50 -4.44
CA ALA A 94 12.34 -4.50 -5.50
C ALA A 94 13.13 -4.92 -6.74
N ASP A 95 14.30 -5.54 -6.57
CA ASP A 95 15.05 -6.19 -7.67
C ASP A 95 14.18 -7.24 -8.37
N TYR A 96 13.54 -8.11 -7.57
CA TYR A 96 12.68 -9.19 -8.08
C TYR A 96 11.44 -8.67 -8.81
N ALA A 97 10.81 -7.61 -8.29
CA ALA A 97 9.66 -6.95 -8.89
C ALA A 97 10.03 -6.24 -10.20
N ALA A 98 11.14 -5.48 -10.21
CA ALA A 98 11.60 -4.75 -11.40
C ALA A 98 11.89 -5.70 -12.57
N ALA A 99 12.48 -6.87 -12.31
CA ALA A 99 12.72 -7.89 -13.32
C ALA A 99 11.45 -8.44 -14.00
N ARG A 100 10.28 -8.21 -13.40
CA ARG A 100 8.94 -8.63 -13.89
C ARG A 100 8.08 -7.47 -14.36
N GLY A 101 8.65 -6.26 -14.44
CA GLY A 101 7.89 -5.04 -14.77
C GLY A 101 6.89 -4.63 -13.69
N MET A 102 7.07 -5.10 -12.46
CA MET A 102 6.22 -4.78 -11.31
C MET A 102 6.94 -3.85 -10.34
N LYS A 103 6.17 -3.28 -9.41
CA LYS A 103 6.70 -2.49 -8.29
C LYS A 103 6.23 -2.99 -6.94
N ILE A 104 7.05 -2.75 -5.94
CA ILE A 104 6.63 -2.73 -4.54
C ILE A 104 6.15 -1.31 -4.23
N TYR A 105 4.91 -1.20 -3.77
CA TYR A 105 4.34 0.06 -3.34
C TYR A 105 4.44 0.18 -1.82
N ILE A 106 5.41 0.94 -1.33
CA ILE A 106 5.56 1.21 0.10
C ILE A 106 4.45 2.16 0.55
N GLU A 107 3.64 1.73 1.51
CA GLU A 107 2.49 2.48 2.02
C GLU A 107 2.87 3.08 3.38
N PRO A 108 3.03 4.39 3.56
CA PRO A 108 3.10 4.97 4.89
C PRO A 108 1.88 4.54 5.72
N TYR A 109 2.13 4.01 6.91
CA TYR A 109 1.11 3.32 7.68
C TYR A 109 1.08 3.82 9.12
N ASN A 110 -0.01 3.57 9.83
CA ASN A 110 -0.16 4.13 11.17
C ASN A 110 0.88 3.60 12.17
N ARG A 111 1.23 4.45 13.14
CA ARG A 111 2.24 4.20 14.17
C ARG A 111 1.93 3.03 15.12
N TYR A 112 0.68 2.56 15.14
CA TYR A 112 0.27 1.44 16.00
C TYR A 112 0.61 0.08 15.40
N GLU A 113 0.90 0.04 14.09
CA GLU A 113 1.05 -1.19 13.32
C GLU A 113 2.46 -1.34 12.75
N THR A 114 3.20 -0.24 12.61
CA THR A 114 4.62 -0.25 12.26
C THR A 114 5.31 1.02 12.76
N ASN A 115 6.62 0.92 13.02
CA ASN A 115 7.50 2.06 13.28
C ASN A 115 8.48 2.34 12.12
N PHE A 116 8.23 1.73 10.95
CA PHE A 116 9.03 1.90 9.76
C PHE A 116 8.19 2.57 8.66
N ILE A 117 8.40 3.88 8.49
CA ILE A 117 7.72 4.79 7.53
C ILE A 117 6.23 4.97 7.86
N ASN A 118 5.92 6.07 8.54
CA ASN A 118 4.55 6.39 8.99
C ASN A 118 3.92 7.58 8.26
N THR A 119 4.74 8.52 7.77
CA THR A 119 4.26 9.72 7.06
C THR A 119 4.58 9.65 5.57
N VAL A 120 3.81 10.37 4.75
CA VAL A 120 4.08 10.47 3.31
C VAL A 120 5.46 11.05 3.04
N ARG A 121 5.91 12.01 3.85
CA ARG A 121 7.26 12.58 3.74
C ARG A 121 8.35 11.53 3.98
N GLN A 122 8.23 10.70 5.01
CA GLN A 122 9.18 9.61 5.24
C GLN A 122 9.18 8.60 4.08
N GLY A 123 8.01 8.29 3.53
CA GLY A 123 7.90 7.38 2.38
C GLY A 123 8.58 7.95 1.14
N MET A 124 8.36 9.23 0.84
CA MET A 124 9.05 9.94 -0.23
C MET A 124 10.57 9.96 -0.03
N GLU A 125 11.05 10.31 1.17
CA GLU A 125 12.47 10.32 1.51
C GLU A 125 13.10 8.93 1.30
N TYR A 126 12.40 7.87 1.71
CA TYR A 126 12.86 6.48 1.54
C TYR A 126 12.93 6.05 0.06
N VAL A 127 11.86 6.24 -0.71
CA VAL A 127 11.86 5.84 -2.14
C VAL A 127 12.90 6.63 -2.93
N LYS A 128 13.08 7.91 -2.59
CA LYS A 128 14.13 8.76 -3.17
C LYS A 128 15.54 8.30 -2.80
N GLU A 129 15.76 7.90 -1.56
CA GLU A 129 17.05 7.37 -1.08
C GLU A 129 17.41 6.07 -1.79
N GLU A 130 16.47 5.12 -1.86
CA GLU A 130 16.70 3.83 -2.52
C GLU A 130 16.88 3.97 -4.04
N ASN A 131 16.20 4.95 -4.65
CA ASN A 131 16.27 5.28 -6.08
C ASN A 131 16.18 4.02 -6.97
N HIS A 132 15.15 3.21 -6.74
CA HIS A 132 15.03 1.87 -7.29
C HIS A 132 13.78 1.72 -8.18
N ALA A 133 13.94 1.20 -9.40
CA ALA A 133 12.84 1.11 -10.37
C ALA A 133 11.68 0.21 -9.93
N GLY A 134 11.96 -0.81 -9.10
CA GLY A 134 10.97 -1.73 -8.53
C GLY A 134 10.34 -1.25 -7.22
N LEU A 135 10.56 0.00 -6.81
CA LEU A 135 10.01 0.58 -5.58
C LEU A 135 9.29 1.89 -5.89
N ALA A 136 8.07 2.05 -5.39
CA ALA A 136 7.27 3.25 -5.55
C ALA A 136 6.56 3.62 -4.25
N LEU A 137 6.24 4.91 -4.10
CA LEU A 137 5.44 5.40 -3.00
C LEU A 137 3.95 5.28 -3.34
N MET A 138 3.18 4.77 -2.39
CA MET A 138 1.73 4.92 -2.37
C MET A 138 1.26 5.64 -1.12
N ILE A 139 0.05 6.17 -1.13
CA ILE A 139 -0.53 6.86 0.03
C ILE A 139 -1.93 6.34 0.34
N ASP A 140 -2.38 6.51 1.57
CA ASP A 140 -3.71 6.11 2.04
C ASP A 140 -4.32 7.25 2.87
N SER A 141 -5.49 7.75 2.45
CA SER A 141 -6.12 8.89 3.11
C SER A 141 -6.44 8.67 4.60
N CYS A 142 -6.75 7.43 5.00
CA CYS A 142 -7.04 7.11 6.40
C CYS A 142 -5.78 7.16 7.28
N TRP A 143 -4.64 6.68 6.77
CA TRP A 143 -3.38 6.76 7.53
C TRP A 143 -2.81 8.17 7.54
N MET A 144 -2.90 8.89 6.43
CA MET A 144 -2.51 10.29 6.38
C MET A 144 -3.29 11.14 7.39
N ASN A 145 -4.57 10.86 7.62
CA ASN A 145 -5.38 11.54 8.63
C ASN A 145 -4.81 11.40 10.05
N SER A 146 -4.14 10.30 10.37
CA SER A 146 -3.54 10.06 11.69
C SER A 146 -2.07 10.48 11.78
N GLU A 147 -1.33 10.41 10.68
CA GLU A 147 0.13 10.55 10.70
C GLU A 147 0.65 11.86 10.12
N ASP A 148 -0.04 12.46 9.15
CA ASP A 148 0.41 13.68 8.48
C ASP A 148 -0.28 14.92 9.06
N ALA A 149 0.49 15.97 9.33
CA ALA A 149 -0.04 17.23 9.88
C ALA A 149 -1.01 17.94 8.93
N SER A 150 -0.90 17.70 7.62
CA SER A 150 -1.78 18.22 6.58
C SER A 150 -1.83 17.24 5.42
N ILE A 151 -3.01 16.69 5.14
CA ILE A 151 -3.22 15.77 4.01
C ILE A 151 -2.84 16.43 2.67
N PRO A 152 -3.35 17.63 2.30
CA PRO A 152 -2.91 18.30 1.08
C PRO A 152 -1.42 18.64 1.09
N GLY A 153 -0.90 19.13 2.24
CA GLY A 153 0.52 19.48 2.35
C GLY A 153 1.46 18.29 2.10
N ALA A 154 1.10 17.11 2.62
CA ALA A 154 1.81 15.87 2.37
C ALA A 154 1.79 15.47 0.89
N ILE A 155 0.64 15.60 0.23
CA ILE A 155 0.51 15.32 -1.22
C ILE A 155 1.39 16.26 -2.04
N PHE A 156 1.34 17.57 -1.78
CA PHE A 156 2.18 18.54 -2.48
C PHE A 156 3.67 18.31 -2.27
N ALA A 157 4.07 17.92 -1.05
CA ALA A 157 5.47 17.62 -0.74
C ALA A 157 5.98 16.41 -1.54
N ALA A 158 5.15 15.39 -1.73
CA ALA A 158 5.50 14.15 -2.44
C ALA A 158 5.00 14.09 -3.90
N ARG A 159 4.66 15.24 -4.50
CA ARG A 159 4.00 15.35 -5.82
C ARG A 159 4.57 14.47 -6.93
N ASP A 160 5.89 14.34 -6.99
CA ASP A 160 6.61 13.66 -8.08
C ASP A 160 6.83 12.16 -7.77
N TRP A 161 6.38 11.68 -6.61
CA TRP A 161 6.69 10.34 -6.08
C TRP A 161 5.47 9.46 -5.87
N ILE A 162 4.26 10.04 -5.77
CA ILE A 162 3.03 9.29 -5.52
C ILE A 162 2.59 8.55 -6.79
N GLU A 163 2.57 7.22 -6.74
CA GLU A 163 2.20 6.38 -7.88
C GLU A 163 0.91 5.58 -7.67
N TYR A 164 0.42 5.46 -6.43
CA TYR A 164 -0.81 4.73 -6.11
C TYR A 164 -1.50 5.32 -4.89
N VAL A 165 -2.83 5.28 -4.86
CA VAL A 165 -3.62 5.90 -3.79
C VAL A 165 -4.70 4.94 -3.30
N HIS A 166 -4.68 4.66 -2.00
CA HIS A 166 -5.82 4.13 -1.28
C HIS A 166 -6.72 5.25 -0.75
N VAL A 167 -8.02 5.01 -0.81
CA VAL A 167 -9.06 5.94 -0.36
C VAL A 167 -9.96 5.27 0.67
N ALA A 168 -9.96 5.82 1.86
CA ALA A 168 -10.79 5.43 2.99
C ALA A 168 -11.03 6.63 3.91
N ASP A 169 -12.20 6.72 4.52
CA ASP A 169 -12.49 7.77 5.50
C ASP A 169 -11.76 7.50 6.83
N SER A 170 -11.78 8.48 7.75
CA SER A 170 -10.99 8.45 8.99
C SER A 170 -11.28 7.27 9.93
N THR A 171 -12.43 6.61 9.79
CA THR A 171 -12.84 5.42 10.54
C THR A 171 -12.61 4.12 9.76
N ARG A 172 -11.84 4.17 8.67
CA ARG A 172 -11.67 3.11 7.66
C ARG A 172 -12.95 2.77 6.87
N GLY A 173 -14.02 3.53 7.03
CA GLY A 173 -15.27 3.38 6.27
C GLY A 173 -15.20 3.96 4.84
N TYR A 174 -16.31 3.85 4.11
CA TYR A 174 -16.43 4.45 2.77
C TYR A 174 -16.20 5.96 2.81
N PRO A 175 -15.59 6.58 1.78
CA PRO A 175 -15.44 8.03 1.69
C PRO A 175 -16.77 8.77 1.90
N GLY A 176 -16.78 9.73 2.84
CA GLY A 176 -17.97 10.49 3.25
C GLY A 176 -18.76 9.87 4.40
N SER A 177 -18.24 8.80 5.02
CA SER A 177 -18.84 8.19 6.22
C SER A 177 -18.36 8.82 7.52
N ALA A 178 -17.30 9.63 7.49
CA ALA A 178 -16.76 10.34 8.64
C ALA A 178 -16.38 11.77 8.25
N HIS A 179 -15.11 12.17 8.41
CA HIS A 179 -14.74 13.59 8.43
C HIS A 179 -13.50 13.94 7.59
N ILE A 180 -12.96 13.04 6.76
CA ILE A 180 -11.94 13.45 5.80
C ILE A 180 -12.56 14.39 4.76
N HIS A 181 -11.93 15.55 4.57
CA HIS A 181 -12.32 16.52 3.55
C HIS A 181 -11.87 16.06 2.14
N PHE A 182 -12.61 15.11 1.56
CA PHE A 182 -12.24 14.52 0.26
C PHE A 182 -12.18 15.52 -0.90
N GLY A 183 -12.90 16.64 -0.83
CA GLY A 183 -12.76 17.72 -1.81
C GLY A 183 -11.34 18.27 -1.87
N ASP A 184 -10.72 18.51 -0.71
CA ASP A 184 -9.32 18.97 -0.63
C ASP A 184 -8.33 17.88 -1.00
N PHE A 185 -8.59 16.63 -0.60
CA PHE A 185 -7.75 15.49 -0.95
C PHE A 185 -7.67 15.27 -2.47
N ILE A 186 -8.83 15.19 -3.15
CA ILE A 186 -8.89 14.98 -4.60
C ILE A 186 -8.37 16.22 -5.35
N ARG A 187 -8.68 17.43 -4.86
CA ARG A 187 -8.12 18.66 -5.44
C ARG A 187 -6.59 18.66 -5.38
N ALA A 188 -5.99 18.31 -4.25
CA ALA A 188 -4.53 18.24 -4.13
C ALA A 188 -3.92 17.24 -5.13
N LEU A 189 -4.51 16.06 -5.28
CA LEU A 189 -4.08 15.06 -6.28
C LEU A 189 -4.18 15.62 -7.71
N ARG A 190 -5.26 16.32 -8.03
CA ARG A 190 -5.42 16.96 -9.35
C ARG A 190 -4.42 18.08 -9.59
N GLU A 191 -4.14 18.91 -8.58
CA GLU A 191 -3.20 20.03 -8.68
C GLU A 191 -1.75 19.56 -8.90
N ILE A 192 -1.39 18.37 -8.40
CA ILE A 192 -0.09 17.74 -8.70
C ILE A 192 -0.09 16.94 -10.02
N GLY A 193 -1.21 16.87 -10.73
CA GLY A 193 -1.34 16.11 -11.98
C GLY A 193 -1.34 14.60 -11.81
N TYR A 194 -1.83 14.08 -10.68
CA TYR A 194 -1.94 12.63 -10.47
C TYR A 194 -3.02 12.02 -11.36
N GLU A 195 -2.61 11.08 -12.23
CA GLU A 195 -3.49 10.35 -13.16
C GLU A 195 -3.59 8.85 -12.82
N GLY A 196 -3.01 8.43 -11.69
CA GLY A 196 -2.98 7.03 -11.27
C GLY A 196 -4.30 6.54 -10.67
N VAL A 197 -4.26 5.31 -10.14
CA VAL A 197 -5.43 4.63 -9.57
C VAL A 197 -5.86 5.24 -8.25
N LEU A 198 -7.17 5.47 -8.07
CA LEU A 198 -7.81 5.66 -6.76
C LEU A 198 -8.50 4.35 -6.36
N SER A 199 -7.93 3.62 -5.42
CA SER A 199 -8.44 2.34 -4.97
C SER A 199 -9.12 2.47 -3.61
N VAL A 200 -10.41 2.10 -3.53
CA VAL A 200 -11.19 2.21 -2.30
C VAL A 200 -10.86 1.01 -1.40
N GLN A 201 -10.17 1.26 -0.28
CA GLN A 201 -9.73 0.23 0.66
C GLN A 201 -10.36 0.44 2.05
N ILE A 202 -11.51 -0.17 2.28
CA ILE A 202 -12.38 0.16 3.41
C ILE A 202 -12.90 -1.08 4.15
N ASP A 203 -13.36 -0.87 5.37
CA ASP A 203 -14.27 -1.78 6.05
C ASP A 203 -15.52 -1.97 5.18
N GLN A 204 -15.87 -3.23 4.87
CA GLN A 204 -16.99 -3.58 4.00
C GLN A 204 -18.37 -3.44 4.68
N LYS A 205 -18.56 -2.36 5.43
CA LYS A 205 -19.75 -2.06 6.26
C LYS A 205 -20.52 -0.86 5.71
N PRO A 206 -21.86 -0.82 5.86
CA PRO A 206 -22.72 -1.85 6.46
C PRO A 206 -22.89 -3.09 5.57
N ALA A 207 -22.74 -2.96 4.26
CA ALA A 207 -22.63 -4.05 3.30
C ALA A 207 -21.69 -3.62 2.18
N PHE A 208 -20.88 -4.55 1.65
CA PHE A 208 -19.84 -4.21 0.67
C PHE A 208 -20.37 -3.45 -0.55
N ARG A 209 -21.55 -3.83 -1.09
CA ARG A 209 -22.18 -3.14 -2.23
C ARG A 209 -22.56 -1.70 -1.90
N VAL A 210 -23.20 -1.48 -0.75
CA VAL A 210 -23.60 -0.14 -0.29
C VAL A 210 -22.38 0.74 -0.07
N ALA A 211 -21.33 0.18 0.55
CA ALA A 211 -20.08 0.90 0.80
C ALA A 211 -19.40 1.30 -0.53
N ALA A 212 -19.33 0.37 -1.50
CA ALA A 212 -18.79 0.64 -2.82
C ALA A 212 -19.60 1.71 -3.59
N GLU A 213 -20.93 1.59 -3.63
CA GLU A 213 -21.81 2.56 -4.30
C GLU A 213 -21.66 3.97 -3.72
N ARG A 214 -21.62 4.10 -2.38
CA ARG A 214 -21.43 5.39 -1.71
C ARG A 214 -20.05 5.98 -2.00
N SER A 215 -19.01 5.16 -1.99
CA SER A 215 -17.65 5.57 -2.34
C SER A 215 -17.59 6.14 -3.75
N ILE A 216 -18.12 5.39 -4.73
CA ILE A 216 -18.16 5.79 -6.15
C ILE A 216 -18.94 7.10 -6.30
N ARG A 217 -20.11 7.22 -5.66
CA ARG A 217 -20.94 8.41 -5.73
C ARG A 217 -20.21 9.65 -5.24
N LEU A 218 -19.53 9.57 -4.09
CA LEU A 218 -18.80 10.72 -3.56
C LEU A 218 -17.61 11.08 -4.45
N LEU A 219 -16.78 10.11 -4.83
CA LEU A 219 -15.56 10.38 -5.60
C LEU A 219 -15.87 11.00 -6.96
N ARG A 220 -16.96 10.57 -7.63
CA ARG A 220 -17.44 11.17 -8.89
C ARG A 220 -17.88 12.64 -8.78
N CYS A 221 -18.12 13.16 -7.58
CA CYS A 221 -18.40 14.59 -7.42
C CYS A 221 -17.14 15.47 -7.55
N TYR A 222 -15.95 14.88 -7.44
CA TYR A 222 -14.67 15.60 -7.40
C TYR A 222 -13.70 15.27 -8.54
N LEU A 223 -13.91 14.13 -9.23
CA LEU A 223 -13.24 13.76 -10.46
C LEU A 223 -13.82 14.57 -11.63
#